data_AF-A0A142L160-F1
#
_entry.id   AF-A0A142L160-F1
#
_cell.length_a   1.000
_cell.length_b   1.000
_cell.length_c   1.000
_cell.angle_alpha   90.00
_cell.angle_beta   90.00
_cell.angle_gamma   90.00
#
_symmetry.space_group_name_H-M   'P 1'
#
loop_
_entity.id
_entity.type
_entity.pdbx_description
1 polymer ?
#
loop_
_entity_poly.entity_id
_entity_poly.type
_entity_poly.pdbx_seq_one_letter_code
_entity_poly.pdbx_strand_id
1 'polypeptide(L)'
;MNDFELIPKEDVTKYHFVTYDVLDTKEARTERKTELEKAMILGNSEHVKYKIFFTTTEGLKGVETTVWATTEENVTLKGGVIIPISCINKISFL
;
A
#
# COMPACT_ATOMS: atom_id res chain seq x y z
N MET A 1 -4.86 -16.94 9.43
CA MET A 1 -4.31 -15.64 9.84
C MET A 1 -2.98 -15.53 9.12
N ASN A 2 -2.90 -14.71 8.06
CA ASN A 2 -1.60 -14.42 7.49
C ASN A 2 -0.94 -13.44 8.46
N ASP A 3 0.03 -13.94 9.23
CA ASP A 3 0.89 -13.08 10.03
C ASP A 3 1.58 -12.10 9.08
N PHE A 4 1.49 -10.81 9.40
CA PHE A 4 2.18 -9.75 8.68
C PHE A 4 3.19 -9.10 9.62
N GLU A 5 4.28 -8.61 9.05
CA GLU A 5 5.27 -7.83 9.80
C GLU A 5 4.99 -6.34 9.58
N LEU A 6 4.70 -5.62 10.66
CA LEU A 6 4.59 -4.16 10.61
C LEU A 6 5.99 -3.54 10.62
N ILE A 7 6.32 -2.78 9.58
CA ILE A 7 7.63 -2.16 9.40
C ILE A 7 7.53 -0.64 9.32
N PRO A 8 8.59 0.10 9.69
CA PRO A 8 8.70 1.53 9.39
C PRO A 8 8.67 1.78 7.88
N LYS A 9 8.11 2.92 7.45
CA LYS A 9 8.06 3.27 6.02
C LYS A 9 9.45 3.41 5.39
N GLU A 10 10.43 3.84 6.19
CA GLU A 10 11.84 3.97 5.81
C GLU A 10 12.47 2.62 5.44
N ASP A 11 11.90 1.51 5.93
CA ASP A 11 12.42 0.16 5.71
C ASP A 11 11.76 -0.53 4.51
N VAL A 12 10.69 0.04 3.93
CA VAL A 12 9.97 -0.55 2.80
C VAL A 12 10.90 -0.85 1.62
N THR A 13 11.86 0.02 1.35
CA THR A 13 12.83 -0.13 0.25
C THR A 13 13.87 -1.22 0.48
N LYS A 14 13.94 -1.79 1.69
CA LYS A 14 14.83 -2.92 2.03
C LYS A 14 14.26 -4.27 1.59
N TYR A 15 12.98 -4.33 1.22
CA TYR A 15 12.29 -5.55 0.82
C TYR A 15 12.01 -5.56 -0.68
N HIS A 16 11.89 -6.75 -1.25
CA HIS A 16 11.63 -6.90 -2.68
C HIS A 16 10.14 -7.13 -2.93
N PHE A 17 9.53 -6.27 -3.75
CA PHE A 17 8.13 -6.45 -4.14
C PHE A 17 7.96 -7.64 -5.09
N VAL A 18 6.85 -8.35 -4.95
CA VAL A 18 6.46 -9.35 -5.95
C VAL A 18 6.09 -8.68 -7.27
N THR A 19 6.35 -9.36 -8.39
CA THR A 19 6.15 -8.81 -9.74
C THR A 19 4.80 -9.20 -10.38
N TYR A 20 3.94 -9.89 -9.64
CA TYR A 20 2.58 -10.27 -10.06
C TYR A 20 1.53 -9.49 -9.26
N ASP A 21 0.31 -9.42 -9.78
CA ASP A 21 -0.80 -8.83 -9.02
C ASP A 21 -1.31 -9.84 -7.98
N VAL A 22 -1.25 -9.43 -6.71
CA VAL A 22 -1.62 -10.29 -5.57
C VAL A 22 -3.13 -10.50 -5.44
N LEU A 23 -3.94 -9.75 -6.20
CA LEU A 23 -5.38 -9.90 -6.24
C LEU A 23 -5.82 -10.65 -7.51
N ASP A 24 -6.65 -11.67 -7.33
CA ASP A 24 -7.04 -12.57 -8.43
C ASP A 24 -8.07 -11.96 -9.39
N THR A 25 -8.95 -11.08 -8.89
CA THR A 25 -10.08 -10.57 -9.65
C THR A 25 -9.90 -9.12 -10.06
N LYS A 26 -10.49 -8.75 -11.20
CA LYS A 26 -10.46 -7.37 -11.71
C LYS A 26 -11.21 -6.43 -10.76
N GLU A 27 -12.29 -6.92 -10.16
CA GLU A 27 -13.13 -6.21 -9.20
C GLU A 27 -12.30 -5.82 -7.97
N ALA A 28 -11.56 -6.76 -7.38
CA ALA A 28 -10.70 -6.50 -6.23
C ALA A 28 -9.57 -5.52 -6.56
N ARG A 29 -8.98 -5.62 -7.75
CA ARG A 29 -7.95 -4.66 -8.22
C ARG A 29 -8.52 -3.25 -8.40
N THR A 30 -9.76 -3.15 -8.89
CA THR A 30 -10.46 -1.87 -9.06
C THR A 30 -10.79 -1.25 -7.71
N GLU A 31 -11.32 -2.05 -6.78
CA GLU A 31 -11.62 -1.63 -5.42
C GLU A 31 -10.36 -1.12 -4.71
N ARG A 32 -9.24 -1.87 -4.77
CA ARG A 32 -7.95 -1.44 -4.24
C ARG A 32 -7.53 -0.07 -4.77
N LYS A 33 -7.67 0.17 -6.08
CA LYS A 33 -7.35 1.48 -6.68
C LYS A 33 -8.23 2.59 -6.10
N THR A 34 -9.54 2.37 -6.03
CA THR A 34 -10.48 3.31 -5.43
C THR A 34 -10.18 3.60 -3.95
N GLU A 35 -9.80 2.59 -3.18
CA GLU A 35 -9.42 2.78 -1.77
C GLU A 35 -8.12 3.58 -1.63
N LEU A 36 -7.13 3.33 -2.48
CA LEU A 36 -5.87 4.08 -2.51
C LEU A 36 -6.11 5.55 -2.87
N GLU A 37 -6.96 5.84 -3.86
CA GLU A 37 -7.35 7.20 -4.24
C GLU A 37 -8.04 7.94 -3.09
N LYS A 38 -8.97 7.27 -2.39
CA LYS A 38 -9.61 7.82 -1.18
C LYS A 38 -8.58 8.10 -0.09
N ALA A 39 -7.65 7.17 0.14
CA ALA A 39 -6.60 7.33 1.13
C ALA A 39 -5.65 8.49 0.80
N MET A 40 -5.36 8.72 -0.48
CA MET A 40 -4.59 9.89 -0.94
C MET A 40 -5.34 11.19 -0.64
N ILE A 41 -6.63 11.27 -0.99
CA ILE A 41 -7.44 12.47 -0.77
C ILE A 41 -7.49 12.81 0.72
N LEU A 42 -7.86 11.84 1.56
CA LEU A 42 -7.97 12.02 3.01
C LEU A 42 -6.61 12.22 3.68
N GLY A 43 -5.55 11.61 3.15
CA GLY A 43 -4.20 11.83 3.61
C GLY A 43 -3.71 13.26 3.38
N ASN A 44 -4.10 13.84 2.24
CA ASN A 44 -3.74 15.20 1.86
C ASN A 44 -4.62 16.27 2.53
N SER A 45 -5.93 16.02 2.69
CA SER A 45 -6.86 17.00 3.28
C SER A 45 -6.91 16.93 4.81
N GLU A 46 -7.01 15.73 5.38
CA GLU A 46 -7.27 15.50 6.80
C GLU A 46 -6.03 14.99 7.57
N HIS A 47 -4.87 14.89 6.91
CA HIS A 47 -3.64 14.33 7.48
C HIS A 47 -3.82 12.91 8.06
N VAL A 48 -4.77 12.17 7.52
CA VAL A 48 -5.09 10.82 7.94
C VAL A 48 -3.95 9.87 7.61
N LYS A 49 -3.75 8.88 8.48
CA LYS A 49 -2.85 7.76 8.24
C LYS A 49 -3.67 6.50 7.93
N TYR A 50 -3.12 5.69 7.06
CA TYR A 50 -3.65 4.39 6.69
C TYR A 50 -2.64 3.30 7.01
N LYS A 51 -3.15 2.10 7.25
CA LYS A 51 -2.37 0.87 7.23
C LYS A 51 -2.45 0.24 5.85
N ILE A 52 -1.30 0.01 5.23
CA ILE A 52 -1.19 -0.59 3.90
C ILE A 52 -0.50 -1.93 4.04
N PHE A 53 -1.14 -2.98 3.53
CA PHE A 53 -0.63 -4.35 3.53
C PHE A 53 -0.16 -4.72 2.13
N PHE A 54 1.10 -5.14 2.00
CA PHE A 54 1.71 -5.45 0.71
C PHE A 54 2.58 -6.71 0.79
N THR A 55 2.61 -7.48 -0.29
CA THR A 55 3.36 -8.73 -0.38
C THR A 55 4.74 -8.45 -0.93
N THR A 56 5.73 -8.96 -0.22
CA THR A 56 7.13 -8.97 -0.62
C THR A 56 7.58 -10.41 -0.85
N THR A 57 8.76 -10.61 -1.44
CA THR A 57 9.35 -11.96 -1.57
C THR A 57 9.67 -12.57 -0.20
N GLU A 58 9.80 -11.72 0.83
CA GLU A 58 10.06 -12.03 2.23
C GLU A 58 8.78 -12.13 3.07
N GLY A 59 7.61 -12.16 2.43
CA GLY A 59 6.30 -12.33 3.06
C GLY A 59 5.45 -11.07 3.12
N LEU A 60 4.35 -11.13 3.89
CA LEU A 60 3.39 -10.05 4.01
C LEU A 60 3.93 -8.97 4.96
N LYS A 61 3.99 -7.72 4.48
CA LYS A 61 4.41 -6.55 5.26
C LYS A 61 3.26 -5.57 5.41
N GLY A 62 3.33 -4.78 6.47
CA GLY A 62 2.41 -3.68 6.75
C GLY A 62 3.16 -2.39 7.02
N VAL A 63 2.60 -1.26 6.61
CA VAL A 63 3.12 0.06 6.98
C VAL A 63 1.98 1.00 7.38
N GLU A 64 2.22 1.85 8.38
CA GLU A 64 1.27 2.87 8.83
C GLU A 64 1.79 4.26 8.46
N THR A 65 1.18 4.90 7.47
CA THR A 65 1.60 6.22 7.01
C THR A 65 0.51 6.89 6.17
N THR A 66 0.78 8.12 5.75
CA THR A 66 -0.08 8.89 4.85
C THR A 66 0.26 8.55 3.40
N VAL A 67 -0.75 8.27 2.60
CA VAL A 67 -0.64 8.20 1.13
C VAL A 67 -0.52 9.62 0.59
N TRP A 68 0.54 9.90 -0.17
CA TRP A 68 0.81 11.23 -0.74
C TRP A 68 0.35 11.35 -2.19
N ALA A 69 0.60 10.32 -2.99
CA ALA A 69 0.18 10.28 -4.39
C ALA A 69 -0.16 8.85 -4.81
N THR A 70 -1.09 8.71 -5.74
CA THR A 70 -1.43 7.46 -6.42
C THR A 70 -1.35 7.66 -7.92
N THR A 71 -0.72 6.73 -8.62
CA THR A 71 -0.69 6.66 -10.09
C THR A 71 -1.38 5.37 -10.56
N GLU A 72 -1.31 5.08 -11.86
CA GLU A 72 -1.92 3.84 -12.39
C GLU A 72 -1.25 2.57 -11.86
N GLU A 73 0.04 2.65 -11.53
CA GLU A 73 0.89 1.51 -11.19
C GLU A 73 1.49 1.59 -9.79
N ASN A 74 1.62 2.78 -9.20
CA ASN A 74 2.36 2.99 -7.96
C ASN A 74 1.61 3.87 -6.96
N VAL A 75 1.90 3.68 -5.67
CA VAL A 75 1.55 4.61 -4.60
C VAL A 75 2.81 5.19 -4.00
N THR A 76 2.81 6.50 -3.79
CA THR A 76 3.87 7.23 -3.08
C THR A 76 3.38 7.55 -1.69
N LEU A 77 4.15 7.16 -0.69
CA LEU A 77 3.92 7.43 0.72
C LEU A 77 4.64 8.70 1.15
N LYS A 78 4.19 9.28 2.26
CA LYS A 78 4.89 10.40 2.90
C LYS A 78 6.36 10.07 3.13
N GLY A 79 7.27 10.92 2.64
CA GLY A 79 8.72 10.69 2.69
C GLY A 79 9.31 10.11 1.39
N GLY A 80 8.52 9.97 0.33
CA GLY A 80 9.00 9.61 -1.01
C GLY A 80 9.16 8.11 -1.26
N VAL A 81 8.67 7.27 -0.35
CA VAL A 81 8.68 5.81 -0.50
C VAL A 81 7.63 5.39 -1.51
N ILE A 82 8.00 4.52 -2.46
CA ILE A 82 7.11 4.09 -3.55
C ILE A 82 6.83 2.60 -3.41
N ILE A 83 5.56 2.20 -3.57
CA ILE A 83 5.12 0.81 -3.57
C ILE A 83 4.31 0.53 -4.84
N PRO A 84 4.61 -0.53 -5.61
CA PRO A 84 3.77 -0.96 -6.72
C PRO A 84 2.37 -1.36 -6.24
N ILE A 85 1.33 -0.84 -6.89
CA ILE A 85 -0.07 -1.14 -6.53
C ILE A 85 -0.36 -2.64 -6.66
N SER A 86 0.25 -3.32 -7.64
CA SER A 86 0.07 -4.76 -7.88
C SER A 86 0.40 -5.64 -6.67
N CYS A 87 1.32 -5.21 -5.81
CA CYS A 87 1.71 -5.98 -4.62
C CYS A 87 0.89 -5.65 -3.37
N ILE A 88 0.00 -4.64 -3.43
CA ILE A 88 -0.84 -4.25 -2.30
C ILE A 88 -2.05 -5.17 -2.22
N ASN A 89 -2.25 -5.78 -1.04
CA ASN A 89 -3.35 -6.67 -0.75
C ASN A 89 -4.58 -5.91 -0.26
N LYS A 90 -4.36 -4.94 0.63
CA LYS A 90 -5.42 -4.22 1.33
C LYS A 90 -4.89 -2.91 1.90
N ILE A 91 -5.78 -1.93 2.02
CA ILE A 91 -5.57 -0.71 2.78
C ILE A 91 -6.70 -0.55 3.82
N SER A 92 -6.38 -0.05 5.01
CA SER A 92 -7.39 0.19 6.04
C SER A 92 -7.12 1.49 6.79
N PHE A 93 -8.18 2.23 7.06
CA PHE A 93 -8.13 3.42 7.92
C PHE A 93 -7.67 3.04 9.33
N LEU A 94 -6.89 3.91 9.97
CA LEU A 94 -6.41 3.75 11.35
C LEU A 94 -7.33 4.43 12.36
#